data_AF-A0A8T6IW75-F1
#
_entry.id   AF-A0A8T6IW75-F1
#
_cell.length_a   1.000
_cell.length_b   1.000
_cell.length_c   1.000
_cell.angle_alpha   90.00
_cell.angle_beta   90.00
_cell.angle_gamma   90.00
#
_symmetry.space_group_name_H-M   'P 1'
#
loop_
_entity.id
_entity.type
_entity.pdbx_description
1 polymer ?
#
loop_
_entity_poly.entity_id
_entity_poly.type
_entity_poly.pdbx_seq_one_letter_code
_entity_poly.pdbx_strand_id
1 'polypeptide(L)'
;MRSPLLLALALVLIVGLLAACGGAATDDDEAPAATVAPAAPATTAPTATTAPTATTAPAPTTAAAAPAATEEPEEMSALEEYAAMHAGRPGAIYVGDITQLVGPAPSESQGDFDGNVTLDALERHVWVYESDIYRELLDKARLTDPSPLVSSGESIKIQHACINRALLPCQLLETYFTPNLLERTDGQVEFIVSSFPELGLAGPDTLSLVSERTLDSANIYGGYVAGELPPVEIQNLWGIYESREQEFEATQAIIKDIEDLVLSETGGVIMNHNWFSGNDQFFFCHDK
;
A
#
# COMPACT_ATOMS: atom_id res chain seq x y z
N MET A 1 -32.34 -36.74 -26.29
CA MET A 1 -32.59 -35.99 -27.54
C MET A 1 -32.88 -34.55 -27.17
N ARG A 2 -31.86 -33.68 -27.20
CA ARG A 2 -31.97 -32.27 -26.79
C ARG A 2 -32.62 -31.50 -27.93
N SER A 3 -33.71 -30.80 -27.64
CA SER A 3 -34.54 -30.13 -28.63
C SER A 3 -33.75 -29.03 -29.36
N PRO A 4 -33.70 -29.03 -30.70
CA PRO A 4 -33.01 -27.98 -31.47
C PRO A 4 -33.65 -26.60 -31.29
N LEU A 5 -34.87 -26.54 -30.74
CA LEU A 5 -35.60 -25.30 -30.45
C LEU A 5 -35.00 -24.51 -29.26
N LEU A 6 -34.44 -25.21 -28.26
CA LEU A 6 -33.83 -24.58 -27.09
C LEU A 6 -32.44 -23.99 -27.40
N LEU A 7 -31.72 -24.59 -28.35
CA LEU A 7 -30.43 -24.08 -28.81
C LEU A 7 -30.61 -22.84 -29.71
N ALA A 8 -31.66 -22.81 -30.53
CA ALA A 8 -32.01 -21.67 -31.35
C ALA A 8 -32.46 -20.45 -30.52
N LEU A 9 -33.21 -20.68 -29.42
CA LEU A 9 -33.66 -19.60 -28.53
C LEU A 9 -32.50 -18.99 -27.73
N ALA A 10 -31.53 -19.80 -27.29
CA ALA A 10 -30.34 -19.32 -26.60
C ALA A 10 -29.39 -18.54 -27.53
N LEU A 11 -29.27 -18.95 -28.80
CA LEU A 11 -28.44 -18.26 -29.78
C LEU A 11 -29.03 -16.91 -30.22
N VAL A 12 -30.35 -16.80 -30.33
CA VAL A 12 -31.04 -15.53 -30.66
C VAL A 12 -30.94 -14.53 -29.50
N LEU A 13 -30.94 -15.00 -28.24
CA LEU A 13 -30.74 -14.13 -27.07
C LEU A 13 -29.30 -13.58 -27.01
N ILE A 14 -28.30 -14.41 -27.32
CA ILE A 14 -26.89 -14.01 -27.30
C ILE A 14 -26.55 -13.06 -28.46
N VAL A 15 -27.14 -13.26 -29.65
CA VAL A 15 -26.95 -12.35 -30.80
C VAL A 15 -27.74 -11.04 -30.64
N GLY A 16 -28.88 -11.06 -29.95
CA GLY A 16 -29.65 -9.85 -29.63
C GLY A 16 -28.93 -8.89 -28.66
N LEU A 17 -28.17 -9.43 -27.70
CA LEU A 17 -27.34 -8.64 -26.78
C LEU A 17 -26.11 -8.01 -27.46
N LEU A 18 -25.59 -8.60 -28.55
CA LEU A 18 -24.45 -8.05 -29.30
C LEU A 18 -24.87 -6.99 -30.34
N ALA A 19 -26.12 -6.96 -30.78
CA ALA A 19 -26.60 -6.02 -31.80
C ALA A 19 -27.13 -4.68 -31.24
N ALA A 20 -27.28 -4.54 -29.91
CA ALA A 20 -27.69 -3.27 -29.28
C ALA A 20 -26.51 -2.36 -28.87
N CYS A 21 -25.26 -2.79 -29.08
CA CYS A 21 -24.04 -2.02 -28.83
C CYS A 21 -23.39 -1.43 -30.11
N GLY A 22 -24.10 -1.40 -31.23
CA GLY A 22 -23.57 -0.89 -32.51
C GLY A 22 -24.52 0.07 -33.20
N GLY A 23 -24.47 1.36 -32.84
CA GLY A 23 -25.15 2.46 -33.51
C GLY A 23 -24.18 3.62 -33.77
N ALA A 24 -24.14 4.10 -35.00
CA ALA A 24 -23.05 4.83 -35.63
C ALA A 24 -22.95 6.35 -35.33
N ALA A 25 -21.70 6.78 -35.14
CA ALA A 25 -20.99 8.04 -35.46
C ALA A 25 -21.73 9.36 -35.79
N THR A 26 -21.25 10.44 -35.14
CA THR A 26 -20.75 11.66 -35.82
C THR A 26 -19.56 12.27 -35.06
N ASP A 27 -18.45 12.42 -35.79
CA ASP A 27 -17.40 13.46 -35.81
C ASP A 27 -16.24 13.50 -34.78
N ASP A 28 -15.06 13.22 -35.35
CA ASP A 28 -13.71 13.81 -35.16
C ASP A 28 -13.04 13.81 -33.78
N ASP A 29 -12.16 12.83 -33.52
CA ASP A 29 -10.71 13.09 -33.35
C ASP A 29 -9.88 11.79 -33.41
N GLU A 30 -8.71 11.89 -34.02
CA GLU A 30 -7.86 10.77 -34.47
C GLU A 30 -6.95 10.27 -33.33
N ALA A 31 -7.16 9.02 -32.88
CA ALA A 31 -6.22 8.28 -32.02
C ALA A 31 -5.73 7.01 -32.74
N PRO A 32 -4.41 6.73 -32.79
CA PRO A 32 -3.88 5.66 -33.61
C PRO A 32 -4.19 4.27 -33.03
N ALA A 33 -4.44 3.36 -33.98
CA ALA A 33 -4.88 1.99 -33.76
C ALA A 33 -3.94 1.16 -32.87
N ALA A 34 -4.52 0.54 -31.83
CA ALA A 34 -3.90 -0.57 -31.12
C ALA A 34 -3.80 -1.77 -32.07
N THR A 35 -2.56 -2.12 -32.42
CA THR A 35 -2.23 -3.30 -33.22
C THR A 35 -2.25 -4.55 -32.33
N VAL A 36 -2.99 -5.56 -32.78
CA VAL A 36 -3.14 -6.86 -32.13
C VAL A 36 -1.81 -7.63 -32.15
N ALA A 37 -1.28 -7.96 -30.98
CA ALA A 37 -0.14 -8.88 -30.84
C ALA A 37 -0.62 -10.35 -30.68
N PRO A 38 0.07 -11.33 -31.28
CA PRO A 38 -0.35 -12.72 -31.29
C PRO A 38 0.01 -13.48 -29.99
N ALA A 39 -0.80 -14.49 -29.67
CA ALA A 39 -0.66 -15.39 -28.53
C ALA A 39 0.63 -16.22 -28.56
N ALA A 40 1.25 -16.39 -27.39
CA ALA A 40 2.35 -17.33 -27.14
C ALA A 40 1.86 -18.49 -26.24
N PRO A 41 2.38 -19.73 -26.43
CA PRO A 41 1.81 -20.95 -25.86
C PRO A 41 2.27 -21.26 -24.43
N ALA A 42 1.46 -22.11 -23.77
CA ALA A 42 1.62 -22.62 -22.42
C ALA A 42 2.93 -23.40 -22.17
N THR A 43 3.45 -23.28 -20.96
CA THR A 43 4.48 -24.19 -20.43
C THR A 43 4.17 -24.63 -19.00
N THR A 44 4.37 -25.92 -18.80
CA THR A 44 3.97 -26.80 -17.71
C THR A 44 4.82 -26.68 -16.44
N ALA A 45 4.17 -26.84 -15.29
CA ALA A 45 4.78 -27.05 -13.97
C ALA A 45 5.45 -28.44 -13.82
N PRO A 46 6.41 -28.60 -12.89
CA PRO A 46 6.65 -29.86 -12.19
C PRO A 46 6.42 -29.65 -10.67
N THR A 47 5.34 -30.21 -10.11
CA THR A 47 5.23 -31.52 -9.44
C THR A 47 6.25 -31.79 -8.32
N ALA A 48 5.68 -31.93 -7.12
CA ALA A 48 6.28 -32.30 -5.85
C ALA A 48 7.09 -33.62 -5.88
N THR A 49 8.10 -33.71 -5.01
CA THR A 49 8.74 -34.98 -4.65
C THR A 49 8.78 -35.14 -3.13
N THR A 50 8.28 -36.31 -2.73
CA THR A 50 8.14 -36.93 -1.42
C THR A 50 9.37 -36.96 -0.52
N ALA A 51 9.15 -36.71 0.78
CA ALA A 51 10.04 -37.07 1.88
C ALA A 51 9.60 -38.40 2.54
N PRO A 52 10.52 -39.26 3.02
CA PRO A 52 10.17 -40.42 3.83
C PRO A 52 10.35 -40.18 5.34
N THR A 53 9.26 -40.37 6.06
CA THR A 53 9.06 -41.25 7.24
C THR A 53 10.12 -41.33 8.35
N ALA A 54 9.74 -40.73 9.49
CA ALA A 54 9.69 -41.23 10.88
C ALA A 54 10.85 -42.04 11.49
N THR A 55 11.27 -41.62 12.69
CA THR A 55 11.66 -42.53 13.78
C THR A 55 11.13 -42.01 15.12
N THR A 56 10.52 -42.93 15.84
CA THR A 56 9.77 -42.83 17.09
C THR A 56 10.64 -42.54 18.32
N ALA A 57 10.12 -41.75 19.26
CA ALA A 57 10.42 -41.85 20.68
C ALA A 57 9.17 -41.47 21.52
N PRO A 58 8.94 -42.11 22.69
CA PRO A 58 7.64 -42.16 23.36
C PRO A 58 7.33 -40.96 24.28
N ALA A 59 6.04 -40.69 24.45
CA ALA A 59 5.45 -39.74 25.42
C ALA A 59 5.24 -40.39 26.81
N PRO A 60 4.55 -39.73 27.77
CA PRO A 60 4.90 -38.54 28.53
C PRO A 60 4.93 -38.84 30.04
N THR A 61 5.41 -37.92 30.89
CA THR A 61 5.09 -37.98 32.34
C THR A 61 4.80 -36.59 32.88
N THR A 62 3.59 -36.49 33.42
CA THR A 62 2.92 -35.36 34.04
C THR A 62 3.63 -34.87 35.30
N ALA A 63 3.74 -33.55 35.48
CA ALA A 63 3.72 -32.92 36.80
C ALA A 63 3.22 -31.48 36.68
N ALA A 64 1.97 -31.27 37.06
CA ALA A 64 1.41 -29.96 37.36
C ALA A 64 1.85 -29.54 38.76
N ALA A 65 2.33 -28.30 38.92
CA ALA A 65 2.15 -27.45 40.09
C ALA A 65 2.78 -26.07 39.85
N ALA A 66 1.94 -25.09 39.49
CA ALA A 66 2.10 -23.71 39.96
C ALA A 66 1.10 -23.54 41.13
N PRO A 67 1.35 -22.67 42.12
CA PRO A 67 1.17 -21.24 41.85
C PRO A 67 2.12 -20.30 42.60
N ALA A 68 1.94 -19.02 42.27
CA ALA A 68 2.43 -17.80 42.91
C ALA A 68 3.78 -17.28 42.39
N ALA A 69 3.76 -16.77 41.16
CA ALA A 69 4.58 -15.61 40.84
C ALA A 69 3.91 -14.40 41.51
N THR A 70 4.65 -13.77 42.41
CA THR A 70 4.42 -12.37 42.77
C THR A 70 4.65 -11.57 41.49
N GLU A 71 3.60 -10.96 40.93
CA GLU A 71 3.74 -9.96 39.87
C GLU A 71 4.47 -8.76 40.47
N GLU A 72 5.80 -8.76 40.34
CA GLU A 72 6.56 -7.53 40.25
C GLU A 72 5.98 -6.73 39.06
N PRO A 73 5.82 -5.40 39.16
CA PRO A 73 5.37 -4.63 38.00
C PRO A 73 6.37 -4.90 36.88
N GLU A 74 5.89 -5.47 35.76
CA GLU A 74 6.72 -5.68 34.58
C GLU A 74 7.32 -4.32 34.22
N GLU A 75 8.64 -4.20 34.32
CA GLU A 75 9.33 -2.99 33.89
C GLU A 75 9.04 -2.81 32.40
N MET A 76 8.37 -1.71 32.05
CA MET A 76 8.09 -1.38 30.66
C MET A 76 9.40 -1.24 29.89
N SER A 77 9.45 -1.80 28.70
CA SER A 77 10.53 -1.56 27.75
C SER A 77 10.58 -0.07 27.37
N ALA A 78 11.75 0.39 26.94
CA ALA A 78 11.92 1.77 26.45
C ALA A 78 10.98 2.10 25.27
N LEU A 79 10.58 1.09 24.48
CA LEU A 79 9.67 1.29 23.35
C LEU A 79 8.21 1.45 23.83
N GLU A 80 7.80 0.72 24.87
CA GLU A 80 6.49 0.91 25.53
C GLU A 80 6.41 2.28 26.20
N GLU A 81 7.49 2.74 26.84
CA GLU A 81 7.58 4.11 27.37
C GLU A 81 7.45 5.15 26.25
N TYR A 82 8.15 4.96 25.14
CA TYR A 82 8.05 5.84 23.97
C TYR A 82 6.61 5.90 23.46
N ALA A 83 5.95 4.74 23.30
CA ALA A 83 4.58 4.63 22.83
C ALA A 83 3.61 5.36 23.76
N ALA A 84 3.72 5.12 25.07
CA ALA A 84 2.91 5.81 26.09
C ALA A 84 3.09 7.33 26.06
N MET A 85 4.30 7.84 25.87
CA MET A 85 4.56 9.28 25.74
C MET A 85 3.97 9.90 24.47
N HIS A 86 3.71 9.10 23.44
CA HIS A 86 3.19 9.54 22.15
C HIS A 86 1.75 9.12 21.89
N ALA A 87 1.09 8.49 22.87
CA ALA A 87 -0.27 8.01 22.74
C ALA A 87 -1.26 9.16 22.45
N GLY A 88 -2.24 8.87 21.60
CA GLY A 88 -3.36 9.75 21.29
C GLY A 88 -3.01 11.03 20.55
N ARG A 89 -1.94 11.03 19.77
CA ARG A 89 -1.58 12.14 18.87
C ARG A 89 -1.02 11.63 17.54
N PRO A 90 -0.97 12.48 16.49
CA PRO A 90 -0.24 12.18 15.27
C PRO A 90 1.20 11.70 15.56
N GLY A 91 1.54 10.52 15.06
CA GLY A 91 2.82 9.86 15.35
C GLY A 91 2.81 8.83 16.48
N ALA A 92 1.65 8.55 17.07
CA ALA A 92 1.50 7.40 17.97
C ALA A 92 1.95 6.10 17.28
N ILE A 93 2.55 5.20 18.05
CA ILE A 93 3.01 3.89 17.58
C ILE A 93 2.30 2.77 18.34
N TYR A 94 2.18 1.61 17.70
CA TYR A 94 1.58 0.42 18.30
C TYR A 94 2.65 -0.44 18.95
N VAL A 95 2.50 -0.69 20.25
CA VAL A 95 3.32 -1.62 21.02
C VAL A 95 2.38 -2.44 21.92
N GLY A 96 1.58 -3.32 21.31
CA GLY A 96 0.66 -4.23 22.02
C GLY A 96 -0.65 -3.60 22.49
N ASP A 97 -0.75 -2.27 22.58
CA ASP A 97 -1.99 -1.55 22.95
C ASP A 97 -2.46 -0.64 21.80
N ILE A 98 -3.48 -1.10 21.07
CA ILE A 98 -4.05 -0.37 19.93
C ILE A 98 -4.80 0.89 20.35
N THR A 99 -5.24 0.99 21.62
CA THR A 99 -5.96 2.16 22.10
C THR A 99 -5.06 3.40 22.18
N GLN A 100 -3.74 3.22 22.24
CA GLN A 100 -2.76 4.31 22.22
C GLN A 100 -2.73 5.04 20.87
N LEU A 101 -3.22 4.44 19.79
CA LEU A 101 -3.31 5.09 18.49
C LEU A 101 -4.55 5.99 18.34
N VAL A 102 -5.53 5.89 19.26
CA VAL A 102 -6.79 6.63 19.20
C VAL A 102 -6.57 8.09 19.57
N GLY A 103 -6.94 9.01 18.68
CA GLY A 103 -6.76 10.43 18.91
C GLY A 103 -7.07 11.27 17.67
N PRO A 104 -6.77 12.58 17.69
CA PRO A 104 -6.95 13.43 16.53
C PRO A 104 -6.05 12.98 15.37
N ALA A 105 -6.60 13.00 14.16
CA ALA A 105 -5.81 12.83 12.94
C ALA A 105 -4.92 14.07 12.70
N PRO A 106 -3.90 14.00 11.82
CA PRO A 106 -3.05 15.15 11.52
C PRO A 106 -3.80 16.36 10.94
N SER A 107 -4.97 16.13 10.33
CA SER A 107 -5.92 17.17 9.94
C SER A 107 -7.36 16.62 9.94
N GLU A 108 -8.36 17.50 9.94
CA GLU A 108 -9.79 17.11 9.96
C GLU A 108 -10.15 16.19 8.79
N SER A 109 -9.60 16.42 7.59
CA SER A 109 -9.89 15.61 6.40
C SER A 109 -9.25 14.22 6.41
N GLN A 110 -8.37 13.95 7.37
CA GLN A 110 -7.65 12.69 7.51
C GLN A 110 -8.19 11.79 8.62
N GLY A 111 -9.22 12.24 9.35
CA GLY A 111 -9.90 11.47 10.37
C GLY A 111 -11.30 11.04 9.94
N ASP A 112 -12.08 10.59 10.92
CA ASP A 112 -13.51 10.41 10.78
C ASP A 112 -14.26 11.76 10.68
N PHE A 113 -15.59 11.74 10.79
CA PHE A 113 -16.41 12.96 10.73
C PHE A 113 -16.06 13.99 11.81
N ASP A 114 -15.45 13.55 12.92
CA ASP A 114 -15.02 14.41 14.02
C ASP A 114 -13.49 14.69 13.96
N GLY A 115 -12.82 14.30 12.87
CA GLY A 115 -11.39 14.50 12.66
C GLY A 115 -10.49 13.56 13.47
N ASN A 116 -11.01 12.42 13.94
CA ASN A 116 -10.29 11.48 14.79
C ASN A 116 -9.94 10.16 14.10
N VAL A 117 -8.86 9.55 14.56
CA VAL A 117 -8.55 8.13 14.37
C VAL A 117 -9.30 7.35 15.45
N THR A 118 -10.28 6.55 15.03
CA THR A 118 -11.16 5.81 15.95
C THR A 118 -10.67 4.41 16.24
N LEU A 119 -11.02 3.88 17.42
CA LEU A 119 -10.70 2.50 17.80
C LEU A 119 -11.26 1.49 16.80
N ASP A 120 -12.51 1.67 16.34
CA ASP A 120 -13.14 0.78 15.34
C ASP A 120 -12.35 0.74 14.04
N ALA A 121 -11.88 1.88 13.53
CA ALA A 121 -11.08 1.93 12.32
C ALA A 121 -9.74 1.19 12.48
N LEU A 122 -9.14 1.28 13.67
CA LEU A 122 -7.88 0.60 14.00
C LEU A 122 -8.07 -0.91 14.16
N GLU A 123 -9.08 -1.35 14.92
CA GLU A 123 -9.37 -2.77 15.15
C GLU A 123 -9.70 -3.51 13.85
N ARG A 124 -10.39 -2.86 12.90
CA ARG A 124 -10.65 -3.43 11.56
C ARG A 124 -9.38 -3.70 10.73
N HIS A 125 -8.26 -3.07 11.09
CA HIS A 125 -6.97 -3.19 10.41
C HIS A 125 -5.85 -3.60 11.38
N VAL A 126 -6.18 -4.28 12.48
CA VAL A 126 -5.21 -4.70 13.52
C VAL A 126 -4.03 -5.48 12.92
N TRP A 127 -4.31 -6.28 11.89
CA TRP A 127 -3.33 -7.07 11.14
C TRP A 127 -2.21 -6.23 10.51
N VAL A 128 -2.42 -4.94 10.23
CA VAL A 128 -1.34 -4.03 9.79
C VAL A 128 -0.32 -3.87 10.91
N TYR A 129 -0.79 -3.59 12.12
CA TYR A 129 0.06 -3.25 13.27
C TYR A 129 0.71 -4.47 13.90
N GLU A 130 0.06 -5.63 13.81
CA GLU A 130 0.60 -6.89 14.31
C GLU A 130 1.61 -7.55 13.35
N SER A 131 1.68 -7.07 12.10
CA SER A 131 2.53 -7.62 11.04
C SER A 131 4.03 -7.51 11.34
N ASP A 132 4.81 -8.42 10.75
CA ASP A 132 6.27 -8.40 10.85
C ASP A 132 6.86 -7.13 10.21
N ILE A 133 6.29 -6.67 9.09
CA ILE A 133 6.76 -5.45 8.41
C ILE A 133 6.58 -4.20 9.29
N TYR A 134 5.49 -4.11 10.07
CA TYR A 134 5.32 -3.00 11.01
C TYR A 134 6.40 -3.00 12.10
N ARG A 135 6.76 -4.19 12.62
CA ARG A 135 7.85 -4.33 13.59
C ARG A 135 9.19 -3.94 12.99
N GLU A 136 9.49 -4.37 11.77
CA GLU A 136 10.70 -3.97 11.05
C GLU A 136 10.78 -2.45 10.84
N LEU A 137 9.64 -1.77 10.61
CA LEU A 137 9.59 -0.31 10.53
C LEU A 137 9.94 0.36 11.86
N LEU A 138 9.46 -0.16 12.99
CA LEU A 138 9.82 0.35 14.32
C LEU A 138 11.32 0.17 14.60
N ASP A 139 11.87 -1.01 14.26
CA ASP A 139 13.29 -1.30 14.39
C ASP A 139 14.14 -0.35 13.53
N LYS A 140 13.73 -0.13 12.27
CA LYS A 140 14.38 0.79 11.34
C LYS A 140 14.33 2.24 11.82
N ALA A 141 13.23 2.65 12.48
CA ALA A 141 13.04 4.02 12.96
C ALA A 141 13.96 4.38 14.15
N ARG A 142 14.43 3.38 14.91
CA ARG A 142 15.33 3.54 16.08
C ARG A 142 14.84 4.62 17.05
N LEU A 143 13.56 4.56 17.41
CA LEU A 143 12.88 5.62 18.18
C LEU A 143 13.45 5.84 19.58
N THR A 144 13.99 4.80 20.21
CA THR A 144 14.56 4.83 21.56
C THR A 144 16.06 5.14 21.58
N ASP A 145 16.73 5.10 20.43
CA ASP A 145 18.15 5.39 20.28
C ASP A 145 18.41 6.02 18.90
N PRO A 146 17.93 7.25 18.65
CA PRO A 146 18.09 7.89 17.36
C PRO A 146 19.56 8.26 17.12
N SER A 147 20.05 8.04 15.89
CA SER A 147 21.36 8.56 15.49
C SER A 147 21.42 10.08 15.69
N PRO A 148 22.53 10.63 16.21
CA PRO A 148 22.75 12.07 16.23
C PRO A 148 22.66 12.63 14.80
N LEU A 149 21.84 13.65 14.61
CA LEU A 149 21.77 14.37 13.36
C LEU A 149 22.98 15.29 13.27
N VAL A 150 23.99 14.84 12.53
CA VAL A 150 25.21 15.59 12.26
C VAL A 150 25.10 16.24 10.88
N SER A 151 25.33 17.55 10.82
CA SER A 151 25.22 18.33 9.59
C SER A 151 26.57 18.86 9.14
N SER A 152 26.80 18.88 7.83
CA SER A 152 27.88 19.65 7.20
C SER A 152 27.54 21.14 7.00
N GLY A 153 26.29 21.56 7.32
CA GLY A 153 25.73 22.87 7.03
C GLY A 153 25.08 22.98 5.64
N GLU A 154 24.89 21.86 4.95
CA GLU A 154 24.20 21.81 3.67
C GLU A 154 22.69 22.04 3.82
N SER A 155 22.12 22.77 2.86
CA SER A 155 20.67 22.94 2.71
C SER A 155 20.22 22.12 1.51
N ILE A 156 19.31 21.19 1.75
CA ILE A 156 18.79 20.24 0.78
C ILE A 156 17.31 20.57 0.58
N LYS A 157 16.96 20.94 -0.65
CA LYS A 157 15.56 21.12 -1.07
C LYS A 157 15.19 19.95 -1.97
N ILE A 158 14.09 19.29 -1.64
CA ILE A 158 13.57 18.13 -2.39
C ILE A 158 12.22 18.54 -2.95
N GLN A 159 12.13 18.71 -4.27
CA GLN A 159 10.84 18.89 -4.94
C GLN A 159 10.11 17.55 -4.99
N HIS A 160 9.00 17.46 -4.25
CA HIS A 160 8.14 16.29 -4.26
C HIS A 160 6.88 16.55 -5.08
N ALA A 161 6.58 15.67 -6.03
CA ALA A 161 5.37 15.71 -6.84
C ALA A 161 4.31 14.72 -6.34
N CYS A 162 3.23 15.27 -5.79
CA CYS A 162 2.04 14.54 -5.39
C CYS A 162 1.11 14.26 -6.56
N ILE A 163 0.47 13.09 -6.63
CA ILE A 163 -0.52 12.80 -7.68
C ILE A 163 -1.61 13.88 -7.70
N ASN A 164 -2.14 14.21 -6.52
CA ASN A 164 -3.06 15.32 -6.30
C ASN A 164 -3.04 15.69 -4.81
N ARG A 165 -2.93 16.99 -4.48
CA ARG A 165 -2.90 17.48 -3.09
C ARG A 165 -4.16 17.14 -2.28
N ALA A 166 -5.28 16.87 -2.94
CA ALA A 166 -6.52 16.48 -2.28
C ALA A 166 -6.53 15.02 -1.78
N LEU A 167 -5.56 14.20 -2.16
CA LEU A 167 -5.47 12.80 -1.70
C LEU A 167 -4.83 12.73 -0.32
N LEU A 168 -5.33 11.82 0.52
CA LEU A 168 -4.90 11.65 1.92
C LEU A 168 -3.37 11.51 2.13
N PRO A 169 -2.60 10.80 1.28
CA PRO A 169 -1.15 10.68 1.45
C PRO A 169 -0.43 12.01 1.22
N CYS A 170 -0.92 12.80 0.27
CA CYS A 170 -0.39 14.13 0.00
C CYS A 170 -0.70 15.11 1.12
N GLN A 171 -1.91 15.03 1.67
CA GLN A 171 -2.25 15.77 2.88
C GLN A 171 -1.35 15.37 4.05
N LEU A 172 -1.05 14.08 4.22
CA LEU A 172 -0.14 13.60 5.27
C LEU A 172 1.28 14.14 5.10
N LEU A 173 1.75 14.25 3.84
CA LEU A 173 3.04 14.86 3.56
C LEU A 173 3.07 16.33 3.99
N GLU A 174 2.02 17.10 3.72
CA GLU A 174 1.94 18.53 4.04
C GLU A 174 1.69 18.80 5.52
N THR A 175 0.79 18.05 6.15
CA THR A 175 0.32 18.30 7.52
C THR A 175 1.23 17.68 8.57
N TYR A 176 1.94 16.61 8.22
CA TYR A 176 2.71 15.82 9.19
C TYR A 176 4.17 15.65 8.76
N PHE A 177 4.45 14.98 7.64
CA PHE A 177 5.82 14.59 7.30
C PHE A 177 6.76 15.78 7.08
N THR A 178 6.35 16.75 6.24
CA THR A 178 7.20 17.87 5.85
C THR A 178 7.54 18.79 7.03
N PRO A 179 6.57 19.22 7.88
CA PRO A 179 6.89 20.01 9.07
C PRO A 179 7.80 19.27 10.05
N ASN A 180 7.52 17.99 10.34
CA ASN A 180 8.33 17.19 11.26
C ASN A 180 9.75 16.94 10.72
N LEU A 181 9.91 16.74 9.40
CA LEU A 181 11.22 16.61 8.78
C LEU A 181 12.02 17.90 8.88
N LEU A 182 11.38 19.05 8.61
CA LEU A 182 12.02 20.36 8.69
C LEU A 182 12.47 20.65 10.13
N GLU A 183 11.60 20.43 11.12
CA GLU A 183 11.93 20.61 12.54
C GLU A 183 13.04 19.66 12.99
N ARG A 184 12.91 18.36 12.66
CA ARG A 184 13.88 17.34 13.05
C ARG A 184 15.26 17.61 12.44
N THR A 185 15.32 18.20 11.25
CA THR A 185 16.58 18.49 10.56
C THR A 185 17.09 19.92 10.76
N ASP A 186 16.50 20.68 11.70
CA ASP A 186 16.85 22.09 11.96
C ASP A 186 16.86 22.93 10.67
N GLY A 187 15.84 22.74 9.83
CA GLY A 187 15.66 23.47 8.57
C GLY A 187 16.55 23.04 7.41
N GLN A 188 17.38 22.00 7.57
CA GLN A 188 18.33 21.62 6.52
C GLN A 188 17.70 20.84 5.38
N VAL A 189 16.71 20.00 5.69
CA VAL A 189 15.98 19.25 4.67
C VAL A 189 14.58 19.84 4.54
N GLU A 190 14.32 20.44 3.39
CA GLU A 190 13.05 21.05 3.04
C GLU A 190 12.38 20.25 1.92
N PHE A 191 11.21 19.68 2.20
CA PHE A 191 10.35 19.10 1.17
C PHE A 191 9.45 20.20 0.61
N ILE A 192 9.55 20.44 -0.70
CA ILE A 192 8.68 21.36 -1.42
C ILE A 192 7.61 20.51 -2.10
N VAL A 193 6.39 20.53 -1.56
CA VAL A 193 5.28 19.74 -2.12
C VAL A 193 4.63 20.52 -3.26
N SER A 194 4.52 19.87 -4.42
CA SER A 194 3.72 20.27 -5.58
C SER A 194 2.90 19.07 -6.06
N SER A 195 2.13 19.21 -7.13
CA SER A 195 1.36 18.10 -7.69
C SER A 195 1.45 18.00 -9.21
N PHE A 196 1.15 16.82 -9.75
CA PHE A 196 1.15 16.57 -11.19
C PHE A 196 0.29 17.58 -11.97
N PRO A 197 -0.95 17.92 -11.55
CA PRO A 197 -1.74 18.97 -12.19
C PRO A 197 -1.09 20.36 -12.16
N GLU A 198 -0.41 20.73 -11.06
CA GLU A 198 0.28 22.03 -10.94
C GLU A 198 1.52 22.11 -11.83
N LEU A 199 2.19 20.98 -12.04
CA LEU A 199 3.40 20.88 -12.86
C LEU A 199 3.10 20.58 -14.34
N GLY A 200 1.84 20.29 -14.69
CA GLY A 200 1.47 19.87 -16.05
C GLY A 200 2.03 18.49 -16.43
N LEU A 201 2.20 17.60 -15.45
CA LEU A 201 2.76 16.26 -15.63
C LEU A 201 1.64 15.20 -15.67
N ALA A 202 1.94 14.07 -16.31
CA ALA A 202 1.08 12.89 -16.36
C ALA A 202 1.73 11.70 -15.63
N GLY A 203 0.89 10.82 -15.09
CA GLY A 203 1.33 9.67 -14.30
C GLY A 203 2.29 8.70 -15.00
N PRO A 204 2.10 8.34 -16.29
CA PRO A 204 2.98 7.40 -16.98
C PRO A 204 4.43 7.85 -17.16
N ASP A 205 4.75 9.13 -16.93
CA ASP A 205 6.12 9.65 -17.03
C ASP A 205 6.85 9.67 -15.67
N THR A 206 6.18 9.26 -14.58
CA THR A 206 6.65 9.48 -13.20
C THR A 206 8.02 8.86 -12.95
N LEU A 207 8.21 7.59 -13.32
CA LEU A 207 9.44 6.87 -12.98
C LEU A 207 10.62 7.41 -13.79
N SER A 208 10.40 7.70 -15.07
CA SER A 208 11.38 8.34 -15.94
C SER A 208 11.77 9.73 -15.43
N LEU A 209 10.81 10.56 -14.99
CA LEU A 209 11.09 11.89 -14.46
C LEU A 209 11.94 11.86 -13.18
N VAL A 210 11.75 10.85 -12.32
CA VAL A 210 12.59 10.63 -11.14
C VAL A 210 13.97 10.09 -11.54
N SER A 211 14.03 9.11 -12.44
CA SER A 211 15.27 8.51 -12.95
C SER A 211 16.20 9.55 -13.60
N GLU A 212 15.63 10.44 -14.41
CA GLU A 212 16.34 11.53 -15.09
C GLU A 212 16.63 12.73 -14.18
N ARG A 213 16.17 12.69 -12.92
CA ARG A 213 16.31 13.77 -11.92
C ARG A 213 15.64 15.07 -12.32
N THR A 214 14.59 14.99 -13.14
CA THR A 214 13.68 16.13 -13.38
C THR A 214 12.81 16.37 -12.15
N LEU A 215 12.40 15.31 -11.46
CA LEU A 215 11.79 15.35 -10.14
C LEU A 215 12.75 14.74 -9.12
N ASP A 216 12.91 15.38 -7.96
CA ASP A 216 13.70 14.80 -6.86
C ASP A 216 12.96 13.66 -6.16
N SER A 217 11.62 13.74 -6.13
CA SER A 217 10.74 12.76 -5.49
C SER A 217 9.32 12.86 -6.06
N ALA A 218 8.58 11.75 -6.06
CA ALA A 218 7.18 11.71 -6.49
C ALA A 218 6.40 10.62 -5.75
N ASN A 219 5.07 10.77 -5.67
CA ASN A 219 4.21 9.65 -5.30
C ASN A 219 4.02 8.70 -6.48
N ILE A 220 4.17 7.41 -6.21
CA ILE A 220 3.92 6.33 -7.17
C ILE A 220 2.67 5.59 -6.71
N TYR A 221 1.68 5.49 -7.60
CA TYR A 221 0.51 4.63 -7.45
C TYR A 221 0.40 3.79 -8.72
N GLY A 222 0.34 2.46 -8.59
CA GLY A 222 0.36 1.55 -9.75
C GLY A 222 -0.75 1.84 -10.76
N GLY A 223 -1.95 2.22 -10.31
CA GLY A 223 -3.04 2.63 -11.21
C GLY A 223 -2.83 3.97 -11.93
N TYR A 224 -1.82 4.77 -11.53
CA TYR A 224 -1.51 6.07 -12.13
C TYR A 224 -0.27 6.03 -13.04
N VAL A 225 0.74 5.21 -12.70
CA VAL A 225 1.97 5.03 -13.50
C VAL A 225 1.84 3.90 -14.56
N ALA A 226 0.60 3.48 -14.82
CA ALA A 226 0.29 2.27 -15.59
C ALA A 226 1.04 2.21 -16.94
N GLY A 227 1.68 1.06 -17.18
CA GLY A 227 2.44 0.73 -18.39
C GLY A 227 3.95 0.94 -18.27
N GLU A 228 4.43 1.79 -17.35
CA GLU A 228 5.87 2.12 -17.25
C GLU A 228 6.67 1.05 -16.50
N LEU A 229 6.11 0.51 -15.41
CA LEU A 229 6.71 -0.59 -14.64
C LEU A 229 5.63 -1.61 -14.24
N PRO A 230 5.21 -2.50 -15.16
CA PRO A 230 4.10 -3.42 -14.94
C PRO A 230 4.13 -4.23 -13.63
N PRO A 231 5.29 -4.67 -13.11
CA PRO A 231 5.32 -5.39 -11.84
C PRO A 231 4.83 -4.58 -10.63
N VAL A 232 4.92 -3.24 -10.63
CA VAL A 232 4.36 -2.43 -9.52
C VAL A 232 2.83 -2.35 -9.55
N GLU A 233 2.22 -2.69 -10.68
CA GLU A 233 0.76 -2.67 -10.86
C GLU A 233 0.09 -3.91 -10.27
N ILE A 234 0.84 -4.96 -9.93
CA ILE A 234 0.28 -6.21 -9.41
C ILE A 234 -0.53 -6.00 -8.12
N GLN A 235 -0.19 -4.95 -7.36
CA GLN A 235 -0.92 -4.52 -6.16
C GLN A 235 -2.35 -4.05 -6.48
N ASN A 236 -2.62 -3.62 -7.71
CA ASN A 236 -3.88 -2.98 -8.12
C ASN A 236 -4.73 -3.83 -9.06
N LEU A 237 -4.43 -5.12 -9.21
CA LEU A 237 -5.23 -6.01 -10.06
C LEU A 237 -6.62 -6.19 -9.46
N TRP A 238 -7.65 -6.05 -10.29
CA TRP A 238 -9.03 -6.12 -9.82
C TRP A 238 -9.50 -7.56 -9.61
N GLY A 239 -10.19 -7.78 -8.49
CA GLY A 239 -10.87 -9.04 -8.20
C GLY A 239 -9.96 -10.20 -7.77
N ILE A 240 -8.69 -9.93 -7.43
CA ILE A 240 -7.76 -10.97 -6.97
C ILE A 240 -7.75 -11.15 -5.45
N TYR A 241 -8.25 -10.16 -4.70
CA TYR A 241 -8.33 -10.19 -3.24
C TYR A 241 -9.80 -10.23 -2.79
N GLU A 242 -10.08 -11.10 -1.82
CA GLU A 242 -11.41 -11.28 -1.22
C GLU A 242 -11.60 -10.42 0.04
N SER A 243 -10.51 -9.87 0.58
CA SER A 243 -10.53 -9.01 1.76
C SER A 243 -9.36 -8.03 1.76
N ARG A 244 -9.48 -7.00 2.61
CA ARG A 244 -8.42 -6.01 2.82
C ARG A 244 -7.14 -6.62 3.42
N GLU A 245 -7.32 -7.55 4.34
CA GLU A 245 -6.21 -8.28 4.96
C GLU A 245 -5.43 -9.08 3.93
N GLN A 246 -6.12 -9.80 3.04
CA GLN A 246 -5.46 -10.56 1.97
C GLN A 246 -4.70 -9.66 0.98
N GLU A 247 -5.25 -8.50 0.63
CA GLU A 247 -4.57 -7.53 -0.24
C GLU A 247 -3.28 -7.01 0.42
N PHE A 248 -3.33 -6.69 1.71
CA PHE A 248 -2.15 -6.30 2.45
C PHE A 248 -1.13 -7.43 2.57
N GLU A 249 -1.55 -8.64 2.91
CA GLU A 249 -0.71 -9.85 2.96
C GLU A 249 0.02 -10.12 1.65
N ALA A 250 -0.70 -10.02 0.53
CA ALA A 250 -0.09 -10.17 -0.78
C ALA A 250 0.91 -9.05 -1.07
N THR A 251 0.57 -7.81 -0.72
CA THR A 251 1.42 -6.65 -0.99
C THR A 251 2.67 -6.64 -0.11
N GLN A 252 2.57 -6.99 1.18
CA GLN A 252 3.76 -7.13 2.05
C GLN A 252 4.69 -8.24 1.57
N ALA A 253 4.16 -9.33 1.02
CA ALA A 253 4.97 -10.46 0.55
C ALA A 253 5.87 -10.10 -0.63
N ILE A 254 5.51 -9.07 -1.40
CA ILE A 254 6.23 -8.63 -2.61
C ILE A 254 6.89 -7.25 -2.45
N ILE A 255 6.71 -6.58 -1.31
CA ILE A 255 7.12 -5.17 -1.15
C ILE A 255 8.61 -4.97 -1.38
N LYS A 256 9.43 -5.92 -0.88
CA LYS A 256 10.88 -5.86 -1.04
C LYS A 256 11.30 -6.06 -2.49
N ASP A 257 10.65 -6.98 -3.20
CA ASP A 257 10.90 -7.19 -4.63
C ASP A 257 10.54 -5.92 -5.43
N ILE A 258 9.48 -5.21 -5.03
CA ILE A 258 9.08 -3.94 -5.63
C ILE A 258 10.09 -2.82 -5.33
N GLU A 259 10.58 -2.72 -4.10
CA GLU A 259 11.63 -1.75 -3.75
C GLU A 259 12.92 -2.00 -4.53
N ASP A 260 13.36 -3.27 -4.58
CA ASP A 260 14.58 -3.67 -5.29
C ASP A 260 14.43 -3.42 -6.80
N LEU A 261 13.24 -3.63 -7.36
CA LEU A 261 12.92 -3.32 -8.77
C LEU A 261 12.90 -1.81 -9.05
N VAL A 262 12.24 -1.00 -8.22
CA VAL A 262 12.23 0.47 -8.40
C VAL A 262 13.66 1.00 -8.34
N LEU A 263 14.48 0.50 -7.41
CA LEU A 263 15.89 0.88 -7.32
C LEU A 263 16.67 0.47 -8.57
N SER A 264 16.48 -0.74 -9.09
CA SER A 264 17.23 -1.21 -10.26
C SER A 264 16.86 -0.47 -11.54
N GLU A 265 15.59 -0.12 -11.72
CA GLU A 265 15.08 0.51 -12.95
C GLU A 265 15.24 2.03 -12.95
N THR A 266 15.14 2.67 -11.79
CA THR A 266 15.11 4.15 -11.71
C THR A 266 16.30 4.75 -10.93
N GLY A 267 17.01 3.94 -10.15
CA GLY A 267 17.95 4.44 -9.15
C GLY A 267 17.28 5.16 -7.96
N GLY A 268 15.96 5.28 -7.97
CA GLY A 268 15.15 5.86 -6.89
C GLY A 268 15.00 4.91 -5.71
N VAL A 269 14.84 5.47 -4.51
CA VAL A 269 14.62 4.71 -3.27
C VAL A 269 13.24 5.02 -2.75
N ILE A 270 12.49 3.98 -2.38
CA ILE A 270 11.18 4.16 -1.74
C ILE A 270 11.39 4.66 -0.30
N MET A 271 10.87 5.85 -0.01
CA MET A 271 10.99 6.49 1.32
C MET A 271 9.88 6.03 2.28
N ASN A 272 8.70 5.72 1.74
CA ASN A 272 7.52 5.33 2.50
C ASN A 272 6.53 4.57 1.61
N HIS A 273 5.81 3.62 2.20
CA HIS A 273 4.65 2.98 1.60
C HIS A 273 3.38 3.47 2.29
N ASN A 274 2.39 3.88 1.50
CA ASN A 274 1.06 4.21 1.96
C ASN A 274 0.12 3.08 1.58
N TRP A 275 -0.37 2.34 2.58
CA TRP A 275 -1.20 1.17 2.36
C TRP A 275 -2.65 1.58 2.10
N PHE A 276 -3.09 1.42 0.86
CA PHE A 276 -4.49 1.58 0.46
C PHE A 276 -5.10 0.21 0.26
N SER A 277 -5.80 -0.30 1.27
CA SER A 277 -6.53 -1.55 1.12
C SER A 277 -8.04 -1.33 1.05
N GLY A 278 -8.68 -2.04 0.11
CA GLY A 278 -10.13 -2.01 -0.11
C GLY A 278 -10.60 -0.83 -0.96
N ASN A 279 -9.82 -0.43 -1.97
CA ASN A 279 -10.26 0.43 -3.06
C ASN A 279 -11.11 -0.37 -4.07
N ASP A 280 -12.25 -0.90 -3.60
CA ASP A 280 -13.18 -1.61 -4.48
C ASP A 280 -13.66 -0.67 -5.59
N GLN A 281 -13.33 -1.00 -6.82
CA GLN A 281 -13.87 -0.34 -7.99
C GLN A 281 -15.08 -1.12 -8.48
N PHE A 282 -16.24 -0.46 -8.54
CA PHE A 282 -17.48 -1.07 -8.98
C PHE A 282 -18.05 -0.31 -10.18
N PHE A 283 -18.64 -1.07 -11.10
CA PHE A 283 -19.44 -0.48 -12.17
C PHE A 283 -20.77 -0.03 -11.61
N PHE A 284 -21.03 1.27 -11.68
CA PHE A 284 -22.34 1.84 -11.39
C PHE A 284 -23.03 2.23 -12.70
N CYS A 285 -24.18 1.62 -12.99
CA CYS A 285 -25.03 1.99 -14.11
C CYS A 285 -26.44 2.29 -13.61
N HIS A 286 -27.01 3.40 -14.07
CA HIS A 286 -28.37 3.82 -13.71
C HIS A 286 -29.44 2.94 -14.38
N ASP A 287 -29.18 2.47 -15.60
CA ASP A 287 -30.13 1.72 -16.40
C ASP A 287 -29.67 0.26 -16.57
N LYS A 288 -30.59 -0.69 -16.34
CA LYS A 288 -30.36 -2.14 -16.49
C LYS A 288 -30.75 -2.63 -17.88
#